data_AF-G0JSE1-F1
#
_entry.id   AF-G0JSE1-F1
#
_cell.length_a   1.000
_cell.length_b   1.000
_cell.length_c   1.000
_cell.angle_alpha   90.00
_cell.angle_beta   90.00
_cell.angle_gamma   90.00
#
_symmetry.space_group_name_H-M   'P 1'
#
loop_
_entity.id
_entity.type
_entity.pdbx_description
1 polymer ?
#
loop_
_entity_poly.entity_id
_entity_poly.type
_entity_poly.pdbx_seq_one_letter_code
_entity_poly.pdbx_strand_id
1 'polypeptide(L)'
;MSNFAMKKCIRLLEIEKNRCQSCGMPLQFDPQGGGTETDGSHSTRYCSYCYAAGQFKEPELTLDAMQHRVRQLMRNRNNPWYIRAYMAHRVPMLARWRGYKRR
;
A
#
# COMPACT_ATOMS: atom_id res chain seq x y z
N MET A 1 -34.76 -3.05 -5.51
CA MET A 1 -33.55 -3.85 -5.16
C MET A 1 -32.37 -3.28 -5.94
N SER A 2 -31.16 -3.20 -5.37
CA SER A 2 -29.93 -2.74 -6.07
C SER A 2 -29.60 -1.23 -6.00
N ASN A 3 -29.22 -0.75 -4.82
CA ASN A 3 -28.40 0.48 -4.67
C ASN A 3 -27.25 0.24 -3.68
N PHE A 4 -27.52 -0.57 -2.65
CA PHE A 4 -26.50 -1.00 -1.68
C PHE A 4 -25.40 -1.89 -2.29
N ALA A 5 -25.77 -2.84 -3.16
CA ALA A 5 -24.80 -3.71 -3.83
C ALA A 5 -23.89 -2.92 -4.77
N MET A 6 -24.45 -2.00 -5.58
CA MET A 6 -23.67 -1.10 -6.42
C MET A 6 -22.72 -0.20 -5.63
N LYS A 7 -23.19 0.45 -4.56
CA LYS A 7 -22.35 1.30 -3.70
C LYS A 7 -21.21 0.49 -3.06
N LYS A 8 -21.48 -0.75 -2.63
CA LYS A 8 -20.45 -1.64 -2.08
C LYS A 8 -19.41 -2.04 -3.13
N CYS A 9 -19.82 -2.32 -4.36
CA CYS A 9 -18.91 -2.62 -5.46
C CYS A 9 -18.06 -1.40 -5.85
N ILE A 10 -18.66 -0.21 -5.98
CA ILE A 10 -17.93 1.03 -6.29
C ILE A 10 -16.86 1.30 -5.22
N ARG A 11 -17.23 1.20 -3.95
CA ARG A 11 -16.28 1.39 -2.84
C ARG A 11 -15.14 0.37 -2.88
N LEU A 12 -15.41 -0.89 -3.20
CA LEU A 12 -14.37 -1.90 -3.35
C LEU A 12 -13.42 -1.56 -4.52
N LEU A 13 -13.96 -1.10 -5.65
CA LEU A 13 -13.17 -0.67 -6.81
C LEU A 13 -12.27 0.54 -6.49
N GLU A 14 -12.76 1.51 -5.71
CA GLU A 14 -11.97 2.67 -5.26
C GLU A 14 -10.81 2.26 -4.34
N ILE A 15 -11.07 1.33 -3.41
CA ILE A 15 -10.04 0.73 -2.54
C ILE A 15 -8.99 0.00 -3.36
N GLU A 16 -9.43 -0.65 -4.43
CA GLU A 16 -8.53 -1.38 -5.30
C GLU A 16 -7.62 -0.48 -6.12
N LYS A 17 -8.18 0.64 -6.60
CA LYS A 17 -7.51 1.62 -7.45
C LYS A 17 -6.45 2.43 -6.68
N ASN A 18 -6.75 2.83 -5.45
CA ASN A 18 -5.91 3.76 -4.68
C ASN A 18 -5.12 3.05 -3.58
N ARG A 19 -4.08 2.30 -3.99
CA ARG A 19 -3.14 1.63 -3.09
C ARG A 19 -1.75 2.24 -3.15
N CYS A 20 -1.12 2.32 -1.98
CA CYS A 20 0.25 2.77 -1.83
C CYS A 20 1.19 1.93 -2.70
N GLN A 21 1.94 2.60 -3.57
CA GLN A 21 2.89 1.99 -4.50
C GLN A 21 4.24 1.61 -3.86
N SER A 22 4.30 1.60 -2.52
CA SER A 22 5.45 1.15 -1.73
C SER A 22 5.08 -0.06 -0.84
N CYS A 23 4.01 0.03 -0.04
CA CYS A 23 3.62 -1.05 0.89
C CYS A 23 2.31 -1.77 0.52
N GLY A 24 1.58 -1.33 -0.51
CA GLY A 24 0.32 -1.94 -0.94
C GLY A 24 -0.90 -1.58 -0.08
N MET A 25 -0.73 -0.77 0.97
CA MET A 25 -1.82 -0.32 1.84
C MET A 25 -2.80 0.59 1.06
N PRO A 26 -4.12 0.40 1.16
CA PRO A 26 -5.09 1.32 0.59
C PRO A 26 -4.98 2.71 1.23
N LEU A 27 -4.89 3.76 0.40
CA LEU A 27 -4.64 5.13 0.87
C LEU A 27 -5.79 5.70 1.69
N GLN A 28 -7.02 5.26 1.45
CA GLN A 28 -8.17 5.63 2.29
C GLN A 28 -8.06 5.18 3.76
N PHE A 29 -7.17 4.24 4.08
CA PHE A 29 -6.90 3.80 5.45
C PHE A 29 -5.69 4.52 6.06
N ASP A 30 -5.09 5.45 5.33
CA ASP A 30 -4.05 6.32 5.85
C ASP A 30 -4.72 7.44 6.68
N PRO A 31 -4.38 7.58 7.98
CA PRO A 31 -4.95 8.64 8.80
C PRO A 31 -4.63 10.05 8.28
N GLN A 32 -3.56 10.21 7.51
CA GLN A 32 -3.16 11.48 6.90
C GLN A 32 -3.64 11.62 5.44
N GLY A 33 -4.44 10.68 4.93
CA GLY A 33 -4.97 10.74 3.55
C GLY A 33 -3.93 10.54 2.44
N GLY A 34 -2.66 10.30 2.78
CA GLY A 34 -1.55 10.12 1.85
C GLY A 34 -0.24 10.63 2.44
N GLY A 35 0.88 10.31 1.79
CA GLY A 35 2.16 10.97 2.05
C GLY A 35 2.14 12.42 1.57
N THR A 36 3.19 13.20 1.86
CA THR A 36 3.30 14.58 1.38
C THR A 36 4.39 14.72 0.32
N GLU A 37 4.09 15.49 -0.72
CA GLU A 37 5.05 15.91 -1.76
C GLU A 37 5.90 17.08 -1.25
N THR A 38 6.88 17.55 -2.05
CA THR A 38 7.77 18.66 -1.65
C THR A 38 7.04 20.00 -1.47
N ASP A 39 5.91 20.19 -2.14
CA ASP A 39 5.05 21.37 -2.06
C ASP A 39 4.05 21.30 -0.88
N GLY A 40 4.06 20.21 -0.11
CA GLY A 40 3.13 19.97 0.99
C GLY A 40 1.78 19.38 0.55
N SER A 41 1.55 19.16 -0.76
CA SER A 41 0.35 18.49 -1.25
C SER A 41 0.36 16.99 -0.92
N HIS A 42 -0.81 16.35 -0.92
CA HIS A 42 -0.93 14.92 -0.61
C HIS A 42 -0.60 14.05 -1.83
N SER A 43 0.26 13.07 -1.62
CA SER A 43 0.60 12.06 -2.61
C SER A 43 -0.57 11.12 -2.85
N THR A 44 -1.00 11.02 -4.11
CA THR A 44 -2.02 10.06 -4.55
C THR A 44 -1.48 8.64 -4.75
N ARG A 45 -0.15 8.46 -4.58
CA ARG A 45 0.54 7.19 -4.88
C ARG A 45 1.15 6.54 -3.64
N TYR A 46 1.47 7.31 -2.61
CA TYR A 46 2.16 6.80 -1.43
C TYR A 46 1.43 7.19 -0.16
N CYS A 47 1.51 6.32 0.86
CA CYS A 47 0.98 6.62 2.19
C CYS A 47 2.02 7.36 3.03
N SER A 48 1.53 8.05 4.05
CA SER A 48 2.29 8.83 5.02
C SER A 48 3.31 8.01 5.82
N TYR A 49 3.11 6.69 5.93
CA TYR A 49 4.09 5.79 6.55
C TYR A 49 5.28 5.50 5.64
N CYS A 50 5.11 5.55 4.32
CA CYS A 50 6.18 5.24 3.36
C CYS A 50 6.88 6.49 2.84
N TYR A 51 6.16 7.61 2.73
CA TYR A 51 6.59 8.79 2.01
C TYR A 51 6.15 10.06 2.73
N ALA A 52 7.04 11.04 2.83
CA ALA A 52 6.75 12.36 3.40
C ALA A 52 7.74 13.40 2.85
N ALA A 53 7.26 14.62 2.69
CA ALA A 53 8.02 15.79 2.23
C ALA A 53 8.85 15.53 0.96
N GLY A 54 8.28 14.81 -0.01
CA GLY A 54 8.96 14.53 -1.27
C GLY A 54 9.91 13.33 -1.24
N GLN A 55 10.07 12.64 -0.10
CA GLN A 55 11.07 11.57 0.05
C GLN A 55 10.50 10.32 0.74
N PHE A 56 11.09 9.16 0.42
CA PHE A 56 10.80 7.94 1.17
C PHE A 56 11.43 8.03 2.56
N LYS A 57 10.66 7.68 3.60
CA LYS A 57 11.15 7.70 4.99
C LYS A 57 12.30 6.74 5.23
N GLU A 58 12.35 5.65 4.46
CA GLU A 58 13.40 4.63 4.53
C GLU A 58 13.86 4.34 3.11
N PRO A 59 14.79 5.13 2.53
CA PRO A 59 15.25 4.95 1.16
C PRO A 59 16.02 3.63 0.99
N GLU A 60 16.83 3.27 1.99
CA GLU A 60 17.65 2.03 2.02
C GLU A 60 16.84 0.75 2.29
N LEU A 61 15.53 0.86 2.50
CA LEU A 61 14.70 -0.31 2.76
C LEU A 61 14.72 -1.25 1.55
N THR A 62 15.03 -2.52 1.80
CA THR A 62 15.06 -3.55 0.75
C THR A 62 13.66 -4.11 0.46
N LEU A 63 13.52 -4.73 -0.71
CA LEU A 63 12.27 -5.41 -1.08
C LEU A 63 11.88 -6.49 -0.06
N ASP A 64 12.84 -7.33 0.35
CA ASP A 64 12.61 -8.40 1.32
C ASP A 64 12.18 -7.85 2.68
N ALA A 65 12.77 -6.74 3.13
CA ALA A 65 12.38 -6.08 4.36
C ALA A 65 10.95 -5.52 4.27
N MET A 66 10.56 -4.93 3.13
CA MET A 66 9.17 -4.49 2.92
C MET A 66 8.20 -5.66 2.88
N GLN A 67 8.53 -6.76 2.20
CA GLN A 67 7.70 -7.96 2.21
C GLN A 67 7.54 -8.52 3.63
N HIS A 68 8.62 -8.58 4.41
CA HIS A 68 8.57 -8.99 5.80
C HIS A 68 7.65 -8.08 6.61
N ARG A 69 7.78 -6.75 6.47
CA ARG A 69 6.92 -5.77 7.13
C ARG A 69 5.44 -5.98 6.79
N VAL A 70 5.10 -6.19 5.52
CA VAL A 70 3.72 -6.49 5.09
C VAL A 70 3.22 -7.79 5.71
N ARG A 71 4.05 -8.84 5.78
CA ARG A 71 3.67 -10.10 6.44
C ARG A 71 3.35 -9.91 7.92
N GLN A 72 4.19 -9.16 8.64
CA GLN A 72 4.00 -8.86 10.06
C GLN A 72 2.74 -8.03 10.28
N LEU A 73 2.52 -6.98 9.48
CA LEU A 73 1.33 -6.15 9.58
C LEU A 73 0.04 -6.98 9.39
N MET A 74 0.01 -7.87 8.40
CA MET A 74 -1.14 -8.74 8.16
C MET A 74 -1.33 -9.77 9.30
N ARG A 75 -0.23 -10.28 9.87
CA ARG A 75 -0.27 -11.16 11.05
C ARG A 75 -0.88 -10.44 12.25
N ASN A 76 -0.44 -9.22 12.54
CA ASN A 76 -0.93 -8.42 13.66
C ASN A 76 -2.42 -8.06 13.52
N ARG A 77 -2.93 -7.99 12.28
CA ARG A 77 -4.35 -7.80 11.98
C ARG A 77 -5.15 -9.11 11.94
N ASN A 78 -4.59 -10.20 12.43
CA ASN A 78 -5.18 -11.53 12.47
C ASN A 78 -5.66 -12.04 11.10
N ASN A 79 -5.01 -11.62 10.01
CA ASN A 79 -5.39 -12.05 8.67
C ASN A 79 -4.92 -13.50 8.40
N PRO A 80 -5.72 -14.29 7.65
CA PRO A 80 -5.34 -15.62 7.22
C PRO A 80 -4.01 -15.65 6.46
N TRP A 81 -3.32 -16.79 6.52
CA TRP A 81 -1.99 -16.97 5.94
C TRP A 81 -1.96 -16.70 4.42
N TYR A 82 -3.02 -17.04 3.69
CA TYR A 82 -3.09 -16.84 2.24
C TYR A 82 -3.20 -15.35 1.86
N ILE A 83 -3.92 -14.53 2.63
CA ILE A 83 -3.97 -13.07 2.44
C ILE A 83 -2.59 -12.45 2.71
N ARG A 84 -1.94 -12.91 3.78
CA ARG A 84 -0.58 -12.48 4.15
C ARG A 84 0.41 -12.77 3.02
N ALA A 85 0.36 -13.99 2.47
CA ALA A 85 1.21 -14.38 1.34
C ALA A 85 0.89 -13.55 0.10
N TYR A 86 -0.38 -13.42 -0.27
CA TYR A 86 -0.82 -12.64 -1.43
C TYR A 86 -0.34 -11.18 -1.38
N MET A 87 -0.55 -10.50 -0.24
CA MET A 87 -0.13 -9.11 -0.07
C MET A 87 1.40 -8.95 -0.17
N ALA A 88 2.17 -9.86 0.44
CA ALA A 88 3.63 -9.84 0.37
C ALA A 88 4.15 -10.14 -1.05
N HIS A 89 3.55 -11.09 -1.77
CA HIS A 89 3.94 -11.44 -3.14
C HIS A 89 3.62 -10.35 -4.16
N ARG A 90 2.71 -9.44 -3.85
CA ARG A 90 2.39 -8.28 -4.69
C ARG A 90 3.36 -7.11 -4.55
N VAL A 91 4.09 -7.00 -3.43
CA VAL A 91 5.03 -5.89 -3.19
C VAL A 91 6.00 -5.66 -4.36
N PRO A 92 6.64 -6.69 -4.97
CA PRO A 92 7.56 -6.49 -6.09
C PRO A 92 6.93 -5.89 -7.36
N MET A 93 5.59 -5.93 -7.48
CA MET A 93 4.87 -5.39 -8.64
C MET A 93 4.55 -3.89 -8.49
N LEU A 94 4.70 -3.33 -7.29
CA LEU A 94 4.41 -1.93 -6.99
C LEU A 94 5.48 -1.00 -7.58
N ALA A 95 5.11 0.24 -7.90
CA ALA A 95 6.00 1.16 -8.64
C ALA A 95 7.38 1.37 -8.00
N ARG A 96 7.46 1.42 -6.65
CA ARG A 96 8.73 1.56 -5.93
C ARG A 96 9.72 0.41 -6.20
N TRP A 97 9.19 -0.80 -6.37
CA TRP A 97 9.97 -2.03 -6.43
C TRP A 97 10.04 -2.64 -7.83
N ARG A 98 9.30 -2.05 -8.79
CA ARG A 98 9.24 -2.52 -10.17
C ARG A 98 10.65 -2.42 -10.78
N GLY A 99 11.22 -3.57 -11.11
CA GLY A 99 12.59 -3.68 -11.64
C GLY A 99 13.58 -4.40 -10.72
N TYR A 100 13.21 -4.67 -9.46
CA TYR A 100 14.02 -5.51 -8.58
C TYR A 100 13.93 -6.97 -9.04
N LYS A 101 14.98 -7.47 -9.70
CA LYS A 101 15.07 -8.89 -10.09
C LYS A 101 15.22 -9.72 -8.80
N ARG A 102 14.24 -10.58 -8.51
CA ARG A 102 14.41 -11.69 -7.56
C ARG A 102 15.52 -12.58 -8.14
N ARG A 103 16.74 -12.45 -7.62
CA ARG A 103 17.88 -13.30 -7.98
C ARG A 103 17.71 -14.67 -7.33
#